data_AF-A0A831YJ09-F1
#
_entry.id   AF-A0A831YJ09-F1
#
_cell.length_a   1.000
_cell.length_b   1.000
_cell.length_c   1.000
_cell.angle_alpha   90.00
_cell.angle_beta   90.00
_cell.angle_gamma   90.00
#
_symmetry.space_group_name_H-M   'P 1'
#
loop_
_entity.id
_entity.type
_entity.pdbx_description
1 polymer ?
#
loop_
_entity_poly.entity_id
_entity_poly.type
_entity_poly.pdbx_seq_one_letter_code
_entity_poly.pdbx_strand_id
1 'polypeptide(L)'
;MRRFARARLTHLATSLKWALILTPTAAAIGSLCALFLWALDEATRARFAHPWLLFGLPVAGLTVGLVYHWVGKPAEGGNNLIVEQIHEPGGGVPLRMAPLILVSTVVTHLFGGSAGR
;
A
#
# COMPACT_ATOMS: atom_id res chain seq x y z
N MET A 1 -4.35 20.17 43.22
CA MET A 1 -5.11 20.67 42.04
C MET A 1 -4.24 21.09 40.84
N ARG A 2 -3.22 21.96 40.98
CA ARG A 2 -2.42 22.47 39.83
C ARG A 2 -1.68 21.40 38.99
N ARG A 3 -1.24 20.29 39.60
CA ARG A 3 -0.57 19.17 38.93
C ARG A 3 -1.50 18.38 37.98
N PHE A 4 -2.76 18.20 38.37
CA PHE A 4 -3.79 17.52 37.56
C PHE A 4 -4.20 18.35 36.33
N ALA A 5 -4.39 19.67 36.50
CA ALA A 5 -4.72 20.56 35.39
C ALA A 5 -3.58 20.63 34.36
N ARG A 6 -2.32 20.66 34.82
CA ARG A 6 -1.15 20.69 33.94
C ARG A 6 -0.97 19.39 33.16
N ALA A 7 -1.28 18.23 33.77
CA ALA A 7 -1.30 16.93 33.09
C ALA A 7 -2.40 16.86 32.00
N ARG A 8 -3.61 17.35 32.29
CA ARG A 8 -4.72 17.41 31.31
C ARG A 8 -4.36 18.26 30.08
N LEU A 9 -3.72 19.41 30.30
CA LEU A 9 -3.25 20.30 29.24
C LEU A 9 -2.14 19.65 28.39
N THR A 10 -1.20 18.92 29.00
CA THR A 10 -0.17 18.20 28.25
C THR A 10 -0.76 17.05 27.42
N HIS A 11 -1.77 16.34 27.93
CA HIS A 11 -2.46 15.30 27.17
C HIS A 11 -3.22 15.89 25.97
N LEU A 12 -3.98 16.98 26.18
CA LEU A 12 -4.69 17.66 25.09
C LEU A 12 -3.73 18.21 24.02
N ALA A 13 -2.63 18.83 24.44
CA ALA A 13 -1.61 19.33 23.50
C ALA A 13 -0.95 18.19 22.71
N THR A 14 -0.70 17.04 23.35
CA THR A 14 -0.14 15.86 22.69
C THR A 14 -1.12 15.27 21.69
N SER A 15 -2.40 15.10 22.07
CA SER A 15 -3.44 14.61 21.15
C SER A 15 -3.64 15.54 19.96
N LEU A 16 -3.63 16.86 20.18
CA LEU A 16 -3.75 17.85 19.09
C LEU A 16 -2.54 17.81 18.16
N LYS A 17 -1.33 17.67 18.70
CA LYS A 17 -0.10 17.50 17.91
C LYS A 17 -0.21 16.26 17.00
N TRP A 18 -0.61 15.12 17.56
CA TRP A 18 -0.77 13.89 16.77
C TRP A 18 -1.91 14.01 15.76
N ALA A 19 -3.03 14.62 16.11
CA ALA A 19 -4.13 14.88 15.17
C ALA A 19 -3.64 15.71 13.97
N LEU A 20 -2.89 16.78 14.21
CA LEU A 20 -2.34 17.64 13.15
C LEU A 20 -1.39 16.89 12.20
N ILE A 21 -0.63 15.91 12.70
CA ILE A 21 0.27 15.08 11.88
C ILE A 21 -0.51 13.97 11.15
N LEU A 22 -1.49 13.37 11.82
CA LEU A 22 -2.28 12.27 11.28
C LEU A 22 -3.25 12.74 10.19
N THR A 23 -3.82 13.94 10.29
CA THR A 23 -4.77 14.45 9.28
C THR A 23 -4.18 14.50 7.86
N PRO A 24 -3.05 15.19 7.59
CA PRO A 24 -2.47 15.21 6.24
C PRO A 24 -1.97 13.83 5.81
N THR A 25 -1.46 13.04 6.74
CA THR A 25 -1.00 11.66 6.46
C THR A 25 -2.16 10.77 6.02
N ALA A 26 -3.28 10.82 6.74
CA ALA A 26 -4.49 10.08 6.41
C ALA A 26 -5.10 10.56 5.09
N ALA A 27 -5.08 11.87 4.81
CA ALA A 27 -5.53 12.41 3.54
C ALA A 27 -4.68 11.88 2.37
N ALA A 28 -3.35 11.91 2.50
CA ALA A 28 -2.44 11.38 1.48
C ALA A 28 -2.63 9.88 1.23
N ILE A 29 -2.70 9.08 2.31
CA ILE A 29 -2.95 7.63 2.22
C ILE A 29 -4.32 7.37 1.59
N GLY A 30 -5.36 8.08 2.03
CA GLY A 30 -6.71 7.95 1.48
C GLY A 30 -6.78 8.27 -0.01
N SER A 31 -6.11 9.34 -0.46
CA SER A 31 -6.02 9.67 -1.88
C SER A 31 -5.29 8.60 -2.70
N LEU A 32 -4.20 8.03 -2.17
CA LEU A 32 -3.48 6.93 -2.81
C LEU A 32 -4.34 5.67 -2.91
N CYS A 33 -5.07 5.32 -1.85
CA CYS A 33 -6.01 4.20 -1.86
C CYS A 33 -7.15 4.44 -2.86
N ALA A 34 -7.69 5.65 -2.95
CA ALA A 34 -8.72 6.00 -3.93
C ALA A 34 -8.20 5.86 -5.37
N LEU A 35 -7.00 6.35 -5.65
CA LEU A 35 -6.35 6.21 -6.95
C LEU A 35 -6.09 4.74 -7.30
N PHE A 36 -5.65 3.94 -6.32
CA PHE A 36 -5.44 2.51 -6.50
C PHE A 36 -6.74 1.77 -6.83
N LEU A 37 -7.81 2.00 -6.07
CA LEU A 37 -9.12 1.39 -6.32
C LEU A 37 -9.71 1.82 -7.67
N TRP A 38 -9.55 3.09 -8.04
CA TRP A 38 -9.95 3.59 -9.35
C TRP A 38 -9.17 2.90 -10.49
N ALA A 39 -7.85 2.73 -10.34
CA ALA A 39 -7.04 2.01 -11.32
C ALA A 39 -7.44 0.53 -11.47
N LEU A 40 -7.83 -0.13 -10.38
CA LEU A 40 -8.34 -1.51 -10.42
C LEU A 40 -9.68 -1.60 -11.14
N ASP A 41 -10.58 -0.65 -10.92
CA ASP A 41 -11.86 -0.58 -11.64
C ASP A 41 -11.63 -0.39 -13.15
N GLU A 42 -10.72 0.53 -13.50
CA GLU A 42 -10.38 0.78 -14.91
C GLU A 42 -9.70 -0.44 -15.56
N ALA A 43 -8.78 -1.10 -14.87
CA ALA A 43 -8.17 -2.35 -15.33
C ALA A 43 -9.22 -3.46 -15.56
N THR A 44 -10.22 -3.53 -14.69
CA THR A 44 -11.34 -4.48 -14.81
C THR A 44 -12.19 -4.16 -16.03
N ARG A 45 -12.54 -2.88 -16.24
CA ARG A 45 -13.29 -2.43 -17.44
C ARG A 45 -12.52 -2.72 -18.73
N ALA A 46 -11.22 -2.41 -18.76
CA ALA A 46 -10.35 -2.70 -19.90
C ALA A 46 -10.28 -4.21 -20.20
N ARG A 47 -10.23 -5.05 -19.16
CA ARG A 47 -10.28 -6.52 -19.31
C ARG A 47 -11.59 -6.99 -19.93
N PHE A 48 -12.74 -6.45 -19.51
CA PHE A 48 -14.03 -6.79 -20.12
C PHE A 48 -14.17 -6.27 -21.55
N ALA A 49 -13.61 -5.11 -21.86
CA ALA A 49 -13.58 -4.56 -23.22
C ALA A 49 -12.63 -5.34 -24.16
N HIS A 50 -11.59 -5.97 -23.61
CA HIS A 50 -10.56 -6.69 -24.36
C HIS A 50 -10.30 -8.09 -23.78
N PRO A 51 -11.21 -9.06 -23.99
CA PRO A 51 -11.08 -10.41 -23.42
C PRO A 51 -9.80 -11.15 -23.81
N TRP A 52 -9.21 -10.80 -24.96
CA TRP A 52 -7.94 -11.36 -25.43
C TRP A 52 -6.76 -11.07 -24.50
N LEU A 53 -6.84 -10.05 -23.64
CA LEU A 53 -5.84 -9.78 -22.60
C LEU A 53 -5.62 -10.99 -21.69
N LEU A 54 -6.63 -11.85 -21.50
CA LEU A 54 -6.52 -13.05 -20.65
C LEU A 54 -5.42 -14.01 -21.14
N PHE A 55 -5.18 -14.08 -22.45
CA PHE A 55 -4.10 -14.90 -23.01
C PHE A 55 -2.70 -14.35 -22.69
N GLY A 56 -2.59 -13.06 -22.34
CA GLY A 56 -1.35 -12.42 -21.89
C GLY A 56 -1.00 -12.70 -20.42
N LEU A 57 -1.89 -13.34 -19.65
CA LEU A 57 -1.68 -13.69 -18.24
C LEU A 57 -0.34 -14.39 -17.94
N PRO A 58 0.09 -15.46 -18.65
CA PRO A 58 1.37 -16.11 -18.37
C PRO A 58 2.57 -15.17 -18.54
N VAL A 59 2.52 -14.27 -19.53
CA VAL A 59 3.58 -13.27 -19.77
C VAL A 59 3.56 -12.21 -18.67
N ALA A 60 2.37 -11.74 -18.28
CA ALA A 60 2.22 -10.78 -17.20
C ALA A 60 2.71 -11.34 -15.86
N GLY A 61 2.35 -12.59 -15.53
CA GLY A 61 2.82 -13.27 -14.32
C GLY A 61 4.33 -13.46 -14.30
N LEU A 62 4.93 -13.87 -15.42
CA LEU A 62 6.39 -13.99 -15.56
C LEU A 62 7.07 -12.63 -15.37
N THR A 63 6.53 -11.58 -15.98
CA THR A 63 7.07 -10.22 -15.90
C THR A 63 7.02 -9.70 -14.47
N VAL A 64 5.89 -9.85 -13.78
CA VAL A 64 5.74 -9.47 -12.36
C VAL A 64 6.71 -10.27 -11.48
N GLY A 65 6.80 -11.59 -11.68
CA GLY A 65 7.73 -12.45 -10.93
C GLY A 65 9.19 -12.05 -11.13
N LEU A 66 9.60 -11.73 -12.36
CA LEU A 66 10.94 -11.22 -12.64
C LEU A 66 11.17 -9.86 -11.97
N VAL A 67 10.24 -8.91 -12.10
CA VAL A 67 10.37 -7.60 -11.44
C VAL A 67 10.53 -7.74 -9.92
N TYR A 68 9.77 -8.63 -9.27
CA TYR A 68 9.95 -8.94 -7.86
C TYR A 68 11.31 -9.57 -7.56
N HIS A 69 11.79 -10.49 -8.40
CA HIS A 69 13.08 -11.15 -8.21
C HIS A 69 14.27 -10.17 -8.31
N TRP A 70 14.24 -9.22 -9.24
CA TRP A 70 15.34 -8.28 -9.49
C TRP A 70 15.27 -7.04 -8.59
N VAL A 71 14.07 -6.47 -8.38
CA VAL A 71 13.87 -5.18 -7.71
C VAL A 71 13.31 -5.34 -6.30
N GLY A 72 12.57 -6.43 -6.06
CA GLY A 72 11.69 -6.62 -4.90
C GLY A 72 12.23 -7.53 -3.79
N LYS A 73 13.48 -8.00 -3.82
CA LYS A 73 14.03 -8.92 -2.79
C LYS A 73 13.72 -8.53 -1.32
N PRO A 74 13.78 -7.24 -0.89
CA PRO A 74 13.37 -6.86 0.46
C PRO A 74 11.89 -6.46 0.61
N ALA A 75 11.10 -6.47 -0.46
CA ALA A 75 9.64 -6.25 -0.47
C ALA A 75 8.84 -7.56 -0.50
N GLU A 76 9.51 -8.71 -0.66
CA GLU A 76 8.90 -10.05 -0.76
C GLU A 76 8.14 -10.46 0.51
N GLY A 77 8.61 -10.04 1.68
CA GLY A 77 7.92 -10.31 2.95
C GLY A 77 6.59 -9.57 3.10
N GLY A 78 6.25 -8.66 2.20
CA GLY A 78 4.91 -8.07 2.10
C GLY A 78 4.40 -7.49 3.42
N ASN A 79 3.18 -7.86 3.81
CA ASN A 79 2.57 -7.45 5.07
C ASN A 79 3.33 -7.96 6.30
N ASN A 80 4.03 -9.08 6.20
CA ASN A 80 4.79 -9.64 7.32
C ASN A 80 5.92 -8.71 7.75
N LEU A 81 6.55 -8.00 6.80
CA LEU A 81 7.56 -6.98 7.09
C LEU A 81 6.97 -5.81 7.88
N ILE A 82 5.74 -5.40 7.57
CA ILE A 82 5.06 -4.32 8.29
C ILE A 82 4.80 -4.76 9.73
N VAL A 83 4.28 -5.99 9.93
CA VAL A 83 4.02 -6.55 11.26
C VAL A 83 5.31 -6.68 12.07
N GLU A 84 6.39 -7.16 11.45
CA GLU A 84 7.70 -7.29 12.07
C GLU A 84 8.25 -5.93 12.50
N GLN A 85 8.19 -4.90 11.64
CA GLN A 85 8.66 -3.56 11.99
C GLN A 85 7.82 -2.85 13.07
N ILE A 86 6.57 -3.27 13.28
CA ILE A 86 5.73 -2.80 14.40
C ILE A 86 6.16 -3.45 15.72
N HIS A 87 6.53 -4.73 15.71
CA HIS A 87 6.93 -5.47 16.91
C HIS A 87 8.39 -5.24 17.29
N GLU A 88 9.29 -5.33 16.32
CA GLU A 88 10.74 -5.15 16.46
C GLU A 88 11.24 -4.12 15.43
N PRO A 89 11.26 -2.83 15.80
CA PRO A 89 11.73 -1.78 14.92
C PRO A 89 13.24 -1.92 14.69
N GLY A 90 13.67 -2.10 13.44
CA GLY A 90 15.11 -2.26 13.15
C GLY A 90 15.55 -2.10 11.70
N GLY A 91 14.73 -2.53 10.74
CA GLY A 91 15.08 -2.52 9.30
C GLY A 91 14.38 -1.45 8.47
N GLY A 92 13.24 -0.95 8.94
CA GLY A 92 12.35 -0.07 8.18
C GLY A 92 11.59 -0.79 7.06
N VAL A 93 10.51 -0.18 6.58
CA VAL A 93 9.75 -0.68 5.41
C VAL A 93 10.34 -0.05 4.14
N PRO A 94 10.76 -0.84 3.14
CA PRO A 94 11.31 -0.29 1.90
C PRO A 94 10.28 0.57 1.17
N LEU A 95 10.59 1.85 0.92
CA LEU A 95 9.68 2.76 0.21
C LEU A 95 9.28 2.27 -1.20
N ARG A 96 10.13 1.46 -1.84
CA ARG A 96 9.87 0.80 -3.13
C ARG A 96 8.75 -0.25 -3.08
N MET A 97 8.36 -0.72 -1.91
CA MET A 97 7.32 -1.73 -1.75
C MET A 97 5.95 -1.19 -2.22
N ALA A 98 5.62 0.06 -1.89
CA ALA A 98 4.36 0.68 -2.26
C ALA A 98 4.13 0.78 -3.79
N PRO A 99 5.03 1.39 -4.59
CA PRO A 99 4.83 1.48 -6.04
C PRO A 99 4.87 0.11 -6.72
N LEU A 100 5.69 -0.81 -6.21
CA LEU A 100 5.86 -2.14 -6.80
C LEU A 100 4.59 -2.98 -6.62
N ILE A 101 4.00 -3.00 -5.41
CA ILE A 101 2.71 -3.66 -5.14
C ILE A 101 1.59 -3.03 -5.97
N LEU A 102 1.54 -1.69 -6.04
CA LEU A 102 0.50 -0.99 -6.80
C LEU A 102 0.51 -1.42 -8.28
N VAL A 103 1.67 -1.37 -8.93
CA VAL A 103 1.80 -1.74 -10.34
C VAL A 103 1.54 -3.22 -10.56
N SER A 104 2.11 -4.10 -9.72
CA SER A 104 1.92 -5.54 -9.89
C SER A 104 0.46 -5.95 -9.73
N THR A 105 -0.28 -5.34 -8.80
CA THR A 105 -1.68 -5.69 -8.56
C THR A 105 -2.59 -5.17 -9.67
N VAL A 106 -2.35 -3.97 -10.19
CA VAL A 106 -3.08 -3.43 -11.36
C VAL A 106 -2.82 -4.28 -12.59
N VAL A 107 -1.56 -4.64 -12.87
CA VAL A 107 -1.20 -5.55 -13.97
C VAL A 107 -1.90 -6.89 -13.79
N THR A 108 -1.85 -7.47 -12.59
CA THR A 108 -2.50 -8.76 -12.32
C THR A 108 -4.00 -8.69 -12.56
N HIS A 109 -4.69 -7.61 -12.16
CA HIS A 109 -6.12 -7.43 -12.43
C HIS A 109 -6.44 -7.19 -13.92
N LEU A 110 -5.59 -6.46 -14.65
CA LEU A 110 -5.76 -6.19 -16.08
C LEU A 110 -5.71 -7.49 -16.90
N PHE A 111 -4.73 -8.34 -16.60
CA PHE A 111 -4.63 -9.69 -17.19
C PHE A 111 -5.49 -10.72 -16.45
N GLY A 112 -6.23 -10.25 -15.42
CA GLY A 112 -7.15 -10.93 -14.50
C GLY A 112 -6.70 -12.25 -13.93
N GLY A 113 -5.53 -12.20 -13.32
CA GLY A 113 -5.21 -13.05 -12.20
C GLY A 113 -6.09 -12.69 -11.00
N SER A 114 -6.35 -13.69 -10.16
CA SER A 114 -7.03 -13.51 -8.88
C SER A 114 -6.03 -12.94 -7.86
N ALA A 115 -6.06 -11.63 -7.65
CA ALA A 115 -5.28 -10.94 -6.64
C ALA A 115 -6.21 -10.15 -5.70
N GLY A 116 -5.84 -10.04 -4.43
CA GLY A 116 -6.53 -9.19 -3.46
C GLY A 116 -6.29 -7.70 -3.74
N ARG A 117 -7.09 -6.86 -3.07
CA ARG A 117 -6.88 -5.41 -2.96
C ARG A 117 -6.21 -5.06 -1.64
#